data_AF-A0A7S1ZV02-F1
#
_entry.id   AF-A0A7S1ZV02-F1
#
_cell.length_a   1.000
_cell.length_b   1.000
_cell.length_c   1.000
_cell.angle_alpha   90.00
_cell.angle_beta   90.00
_cell.angle_gamma   90.00
#
_symmetry.space_group_name_H-M   'P 1'
#
loop_
_entity.id
_entity.type
_entity.pdbx_description
1 polymer ?
#
loop_
_entity_poly.entity_id
_entity_poly.type
_entity_poly.pdbx_seq_one_letter_code
_entity_poly.pdbx_strand_id
1 'polypeptide(L)'
;MHPLVRDLYKRVLLVGKDYPHPGGLSYVRSTWKTALRNPANCPAYYNPNSTLQEKERDVKEAVKKGRFMVKEMMGVIQLKKYRTLKKRYGGSEREVEEEMERIQGFLKNMDR
;
A
#
# COMPACT_ATOMS: atom_id res chain seq x y z
N MET A 1 17.71 -5.34 18.56
CA MET A 1 16.78 -5.38 17.40
C MET A 1 17.56 -5.64 16.13
N HIS A 2 17.25 -6.74 15.43
CA HIS A 2 17.96 -7.20 14.23
C HIS A 2 17.99 -6.13 13.11
N PRO A 3 19.11 -5.92 12.39
CA PRO A 3 19.23 -4.86 11.37
C PRO A 3 18.15 -4.91 10.29
N LEU A 4 17.82 -6.10 9.77
CA LEU A 4 16.78 -6.28 8.75
C LEU A 4 15.38 -5.86 9.24
N VAL A 5 15.08 -6.13 10.52
CA VAL A 5 13.80 -5.75 11.14
C VAL A 5 13.72 -4.23 11.29
N ARG A 6 14.85 -3.58 11.60
CA ARG A 6 14.96 -2.12 11.66
C ARG A 6 14.76 -1.46 10.31
N ASP A 7 15.41 -1.99 9.27
CA ASP A 7 15.21 -1.53 7.88
C ASP A 7 13.74 -1.66 7.46
N LEU A 8 13.14 -2.83 7.67
CA LEU A 8 11.73 -3.06 7.38
C LEU A 8 10.83 -2.06 8.10
N TYR A 9 11.02 -1.85 9.40
CA TYR A 9 10.20 -0.91 10.17
C TYR A 9 10.31 0.52 9.67
N LYS A 10 11.52 0.97 9.28
CA LYS A 10 11.71 2.30 8.68
C LYS A 10 10.94 2.45 7.36
N ARG A 11 11.01 1.44 6.48
CA ARG A 11 10.28 1.42 5.19
C ARG A 11 8.77 1.50 5.40
N VAL A 12 8.26 0.72 6.35
CA VAL A 12 6.85 0.74 6.75
C VAL A 12 6.43 2.13 7.20
N LEU A 13 7.21 2.80 8.05
CA LEU A 13 6.87 4.14 8.52
C LEU A 13 6.93 5.19 7.40
N LEU A 14 7.84 5.03 6.44
CA LEU A 14 7.92 5.92 5.28
C LEU A 14 6.66 5.80 4.40
N VAL A 15 6.30 4.57 4.00
CA VAL A 15 5.11 4.30 3.19
C VAL A 15 3.82 4.59 3.97
N GLY A 16 3.83 4.29 5.26
CA GLY A 16 2.70 4.43 6.17
C GLY A 16 2.19 5.86 6.37
N LYS A 17 2.98 6.88 6.02
CA LYS A 17 2.56 8.29 6.06
C LYS A 17 1.34 8.56 5.19
N ASP A 18 1.28 7.92 4.03
CA ASP A 18 0.20 8.08 3.04
C ASP A 18 -0.90 7.01 3.19
N TYR A 19 -0.77 6.09 4.15
CA TYR A 19 -1.66 4.94 4.26
C TYR A 19 -3.12 5.35 4.50
N PRO A 20 -4.09 4.81 3.76
CA PRO A 20 -5.46 5.31 3.76
C PRO A 20 -6.31 4.74 4.90
N HIS A 21 -5.90 5.00 6.14
CA HIS A 21 -6.64 4.64 7.35
C HIS A 21 -6.98 5.92 8.15
N PRO A 22 -8.15 6.00 8.82
CA PRO A 22 -8.52 7.18 9.62
C PRO A 22 -7.48 7.55 10.70
N GLY A 23 -6.90 6.53 11.34
CA GLY A 23 -5.81 6.70 12.31
C GLY A 23 -4.42 6.97 11.71
N GLY A 24 -4.31 7.08 10.39
CA GLY A 24 -3.08 7.43 9.65
C GLY A 24 -1.84 6.65 10.06
N LEU A 25 -0.71 7.36 10.21
CA LEU A 25 0.57 6.77 10.58
C LEU A 25 0.55 6.11 11.97
N SER A 26 -0.26 6.60 12.91
CA SER A 26 -0.36 6.03 14.26
C SER A 26 -0.91 4.61 14.22
N TYR A 27 -1.92 4.35 13.39
CA TYR A 27 -2.44 3.00 13.15
C TYR A 27 -1.38 2.08 12.55
N VAL A 28 -0.65 2.54 11.53
CA VAL A 28 0.43 1.75 10.92
C VAL A 28 1.50 1.42 11.96
N ARG A 29 1.87 2.40 12.79
CA ARG A 29 2.90 2.26 13.83
C ARG A 29 2.53 1.20 14.86
N SER A 30 1.32 1.23 15.40
CA SER A 30 0.88 0.27 16.42
C SER A 30 0.78 -1.14 15.83
N THR A 31 0.09 -1.29 14.70
CA THR A 31 -0.12 -2.59 14.02
C THR A 31 1.20 -3.27 13.69
N TRP A 32 2.17 -2.54 13.11
CA TRP A 32 3.46 -3.13 12.77
C TRP A 32 4.34 -3.40 13.99
N LYS A 33 4.26 -2.59 15.06
CA LYS A 33 4.94 -2.93 16.31
C LYS A 33 4.43 -4.24 16.89
N THR A 34 3.12 -4.46 16.87
CA THR A 34 2.49 -5.71 17.30
C THR A 34 2.95 -6.88 16.40
N ALA A 35 2.90 -6.72 15.08
CA ALA A 35 3.30 -7.76 14.15
C ALA A 35 4.79 -8.16 14.30
N LEU A 36 5.70 -7.19 14.42
CA LEU A 36 7.14 -7.44 14.57
C LEU A 36 7.52 -8.08 15.91
N ARG A 37 6.65 -7.97 16.93
CA ARG A 37 6.84 -8.55 18.27
C ARG A 37 6.02 -9.82 18.49
N ASN A 38 5.29 -10.28 17.48
CA ASN A 38 4.47 -11.47 17.61
C ASN A 38 5.35 -12.72 17.50
N PRO A 39 5.39 -13.60 18.53
CA PRO A 39 6.16 -14.84 18.48
C PRO A 39 5.79 -15.76 17.31
N ALA A 40 4.54 -15.74 16.86
CA ALA A 40 4.09 -16.54 15.72
C ALA A 40 4.75 -16.14 14.40
N ASN A 41 5.26 -14.91 14.27
CA ASN A 41 5.90 -14.43 13.04
C ASN A 41 7.40 -14.74 12.98
N CYS A 42 8.04 -15.08 14.12
CA CYS A 42 9.45 -15.43 14.17
C CYS A 42 9.71 -16.37 15.37
N PRO A 43 9.15 -17.59 15.35
CA PRO A 43 9.16 -18.49 16.51
C PRO A 43 10.57 -18.89 16.96
N ALA A 44 11.52 -19.02 16.04
CA ALA A 44 12.89 -19.41 16.39
C ALA A 44 13.57 -18.38 17.31
N TYR A 45 13.17 -17.11 17.23
CA TYR A 45 13.74 -16.06 18.08
C TYR A 45 13.24 -16.10 19.53
N TYR A 46 12.06 -16.70 19.77
CA TYR A 46 11.46 -16.85 21.09
C TYR A 46 11.71 -18.24 21.70
N ASN A 47 12.25 -19.17 20.92
CA ASN A 47 12.65 -20.48 21.39
C ASN A 47 14.12 -20.45 21.90
N PRO A 48 14.37 -20.72 23.20
CA PRO A 48 15.73 -20.73 23.75
C PRO A 48 16.60 -21.83 23.13
N ASN A 49 15.99 -22.93 22.65
CA ASN A 49 16.71 -24.08 22.08
C ASN A 49 17.08 -23.90 20.60
N SER A 50 16.60 -22.84 19.95
CA SER A 50 16.88 -22.60 18.53
C SER A 50 18.32 -22.11 18.31
N THR A 51 18.96 -22.69 17.29
CA THR A 51 20.30 -22.33 16.84
C THR A 51 20.32 -20.94 16.20
N LEU A 52 21.52 -20.35 16.09
CA LEU A 52 21.69 -19.05 15.43
C LEU A 52 21.27 -19.10 13.95
N GLN A 53 21.55 -20.20 13.25
CA GLN A 53 21.21 -20.37 11.84
C GLN A 53 19.70 -20.44 11.62
N GLU A 54 18.97 -21.12 12.51
CA GLU A 54 17.51 -21.16 12.47
C GLU A 54 16.90 -19.78 12.70
N LYS A 55 17.42 -19.04 13.70
CA LYS A 55 17.01 -17.66 13.99
C LYS A 55 17.24 -16.75 12.79
N GLU A 56 18.39 -16.85 12.13
CA GLU A 56 18.66 -16.06 10.93
C GLU A 56 17.72 -16.38 9.76
N ARG A 57 17.49 -17.66 9.49
CA ARG A 57 16.59 -18.11 8.41
C ARG A 57 15.17 -17.60 8.65
N ASP A 58 14.67 -17.78 9.85
CA ASP A 58 13.32 -17.38 10.27
C ASP A 58 13.14 -15.86 10.16
N VAL A 59 14.11 -15.06 10.63
CA VAL A 59 14.09 -13.60 10.46
C VAL A 59 14.11 -13.20 8.97
N LYS A 60 14.91 -13.84 8.13
CA LYS A 60 14.98 -13.55 6.69
C LYS A 60 13.62 -13.83 6.02
N GLU A 61 12.97 -14.93 6.37
CA GLU A 61 11.65 -15.31 5.85
C GLU A 61 10.55 -14.35 6.33
N ALA A 62 10.50 -14.04 7.62
CA ALA A 62 9.56 -13.08 8.19
C ALA A 62 9.72 -11.69 7.56
N VAL A 63 10.97 -11.22 7.38
CA VAL A 63 11.26 -9.94 6.74
C VAL A 63 10.88 -9.96 5.26
N LYS A 64 11.08 -11.07 4.54
CA LYS A 64 10.65 -11.21 3.14
C LYS A 64 9.13 -11.02 3.03
N LYS A 65 8.35 -11.65 3.90
CA LYS A 65 6.89 -11.47 3.98
C LYS A 65 6.53 -10.02 4.32
N GLY A 66 7.20 -9.42 5.30
CA GLY A 66 7.00 -8.02 5.65
C GLY A 66 7.28 -7.06 4.48
N ARG A 67 8.35 -7.29 3.70
CA ARG A 67 8.67 -6.49 2.51
C ARG A 67 7.61 -6.63 1.42
N PHE A 68 7.03 -7.82 1.26
CA PHE A 68 5.88 -8.02 0.37
C PHE A 68 4.68 -7.18 0.84
N MET A 69 4.34 -7.20 2.13
CA MET A 69 3.26 -6.38 2.67
C MET A 69 3.47 -4.87 2.49
N VAL A 70 4.72 -4.39 2.51
CA VAL A 70 5.02 -2.98 2.19
C VAL A 70 4.63 -2.65 0.74
N LYS A 71 4.83 -3.57 -0.21
CA LYS A 71 4.39 -3.36 -1.61
C LYS A 71 2.87 -3.31 -1.71
N GLU A 72 2.17 -4.18 -1.00
CA GLU A 72 0.70 -4.15 -0.92
C GLU A 72 0.19 -2.82 -0.35
N MET A 73 0.82 -2.31 0.70
CA MET A 73 0.51 -0.99 1.24
C MET A 73 0.67 0.11 0.19
N MET A 74 1.75 0.07 -0.61
CA MET A 74 1.94 1.02 -1.71
C MET A 74 0.82 0.92 -2.76
N GLY A 75 0.40 -0.30 -3.12
CA GLY A 75 -0.71 -0.53 -4.04
C GLY A 75 -2.02 0.07 -3.53
N VAL A 76 -2.34 -0.14 -2.25
CA VAL A 76 -3.54 0.43 -1.62
C VAL A 76 -3.50 1.97 -1.61
N ILE A 77 -2.33 2.57 -1.36
CA ILE A 77 -2.13 4.02 -1.43
C ILE A 77 -2.35 4.53 -2.86
N GLN A 78 -1.78 3.87 -3.86
CA GLN A 78 -1.96 4.22 -5.26
C GLN A 78 -3.43 4.12 -5.70
N LEU A 79 -4.15 3.08 -5.26
CA LEU A 79 -5.58 2.94 -5.53
C LEU A 79 -6.40 4.08 -4.93
N LYS A 80 -6.11 4.52 -3.70
CA LYS A 80 -6.76 5.71 -3.13
C LYS A 80 -6.46 6.94 -3.98
N LYS A 81 -5.19 7.18 -4.34
CA LYS A 81 -4.77 8.33 -5.17
C LYS A 81 -5.50 8.31 -6.52
N TYR A 82 -5.57 7.16 -7.18
CA TYR A 82 -6.33 6.97 -8.43
C TYR A 82 -7.82 7.28 -8.24
N ARG A 83 -8.48 6.73 -7.21
CA ARG A 83 -9.90 7.00 -6.94
C ARG A 83 -10.17 8.49 -6.72
N THR A 84 -9.28 9.18 -6.00
CA THR A 84 -9.38 10.63 -5.79
C THR A 84 -9.23 11.41 -7.09
N LEU A 85 -8.23 11.07 -7.92
CA LEU A 85 -8.04 11.70 -9.23
C LEU A 85 -9.23 11.44 -10.15
N LYS A 86 -9.70 10.19 -10.25
CA LYS A 86 -10.88 9.82 -11.03
C LYS A 86 -12.13 10.56 -10.56
N LYS A 87 -12.33 10.75 -9.26
CA LYS A 87 -13.46 11.55 -8.77
C LYS A 87 -13.37 13.03 -9.17
N ARG A 88 -12.16 13.59 -9.16
CA ARG A 88 -11.93 15.01 -9.44
C ARG A 88 -11.94 15.34 -10.94
N TYR A 89 -11.40 14.43 -11.76
CA TYR A 89 -11.14 14.68 -13.18
C TYR A 89 -11.85 13.68 -14.11
N GLY A 90 -12.29 12.53 -13.61
CA GLY A 90 -12.96 11.50 -14.42
C GLY A 90 -14.41 11.80 -14.78
N GLY A 91 -14.92 13.00 -14.48
CA GLY A 91 -16.16 13.53 -15.07
C GLY A 91 -15.98 13.96 -16.53
N SER A 92 -14.75 14.21 -16.98
CA SER A 92 -14.51 14.79 -18.30
C SER A 92 -14.66 13.83 -19.46
N GLU A 93 -14.46 12.51 -19.32
CA GLU A 93 -14.57 11.60 -20.48
C GLU A 93 -16.01 11.54 -21.02
N ARG A 94 -16.99 11.41 -20.12
CA ARG A 94 -18.40 11.34 -20.49
C ARG A 94 -18.95 12.71 -20.90
N GLU A 95 -18.53 13.79 -20.22
CA GLU A 95 -18.91 15.17 -20.60
C GLU A 95 -18.29 15.58 -21.94
N VAL A 96 -17.05 15.18 -22.25
CA VAL A 96 -16.40 15.45 -23.54
C VAL A 96 -17.02 14.61 -24.65
N GLU A 97 -17.35 13.34 -24.42
CA GLU A 97 -18.11 12.53 -25.38
C GLU A 97 -19.49 13.12 -25.68
N GLU A 98 -20.25 13.52 -24.64
CA GLU A 98 -21.56 14.15 -24.79
C GLU A 98 -21.52 15.49 -25.54
N GLU A 99 -20.47 16.29 -25.33
CA GLU A 99 -20.30 17.57 -26.04
C GLU A 99 -19.82 17.36 -27.48
N MET A 100 -18.96 16.36 -27.73
CA MET A 100 -18.54 15.96 -29.07
C MET A 100 -19.72 15.43 -29.90
N GLU A 101 -20.60 14.63 -29.31
CA GLU A 101 -21.85 14.16 -29.94
C GLU A 101 -22.79 15.33 -30.26
N ARG A 102 -22.93 16.30 -29.34
CA ARG A 102 -23.69 17.54 -29.59
C ARG A 102 -23.14 18.35 -30.76
N ILE A 103 -21.83 18.56 -30.81
CA ILE A 103 -21.17 19.31 -31.89
C ILE A 103 -21.35 18.59 -33.23
N GLN A 104 -21.15 17.27 -33.27
CA GLN A 104 -21.36 16.48 -34.50
C GLN A 104 -22.83 16.48 -34.96
N GLY A 105 -23.79 16.43 -34.03
CA GLY A 105 -25.21 16.56 -34.34
C GLY A 105 -25.57 17.93 -34.92
N PHE A 106 -24.95 19.00 -34.41
CA PHE A 106 -25.14 20.36 -34.92
C PHE A 106 -24.60 20.51 -36.35
N LEU A 107 -23.38 20.03 -36.61
CA LEU A 107 -22.76 20.08 -37.95
C LEU A 107 -23.58 19.29 -38.99
N LYS A 108 -24.08 18.10 -38.63
CA LYS A 108 -24.96 17.29 -39.52
C LYS A 108 -26.30 17.94 -39.87
N ASN A 109 -26.77 18.90 -39.07
CA ASN A 109 -28.01 19.62 -39.32
C ASN A 109 -27.78 20.94 -40.06
N MET A 110 -26.54 21.46 -40.11
CA MET A 110 -26.18 22.62 -40.94
C MET A 110 -25.99 22.26 -42.42
N ASP A 111 -25.58 21.02 -42.71
CA ASP A 111 -25.36 20.53 -44.08
C ASP A 111 -26.63 19.99 -44.76
N ARG A 112 -27.82 20.22 -44.18
CA ARG A 112 -29.13 19.74 -44.69
C ARG A 112 -30.02 20.85 -45.19
#